data_AF-R7HW53-F1
#
_entry.id   AF-R7HW53-F1
#
_cell.length_a   1.000
_cell.length_b   1.000
_cell.length_c   1.000
_cell.angle_alpha   90.00
_cell.angle_beta   90.00
_cell.angle_gamma   90.00
#
_symmetry.space_group_name_H-M   'P 1'
#
loop_
_entity.id
_entity.type
_entity.pdbx_description
1 polymer ?
#
loop_
_entity_poly.entity_id
_entity_poly.type
_entity_poly.pdbx_seq_one_letter_code
_entity_poly.pdbx_strand_id
1 'polypeptide(L)'
;MKAQIKAKLEKEIKKIPKGKKRKINLKFMGTMANGEQIIGTQYLHNSRPEVGNFVISGKLSKDKYGNVGGKLSFVWNDIIDPNYAYPTDKMKAKLAQTLAGDLPTDYIVKVKWKTNVLKTRDGKKSSWPFR
;
A
#
# COMPACT_ATOMS: atom_id res chain seq x y z
N MET A 1 -5.76 -5.61 -1.50
CA MET A 1 -5.32 -4.31 -0.93
C MET A 1 -6.39 -3.21 -0.91
N LYS A 2 -6.91 -2.75 -2.06
CA LYS A 2 -7.83 -1.60 -2.15
C LYS A 2 -8.98 -1.61 -1.13
N ALA A 3 -9.68 -2.74 -1.02
CA ALA A 3 -10.80 -2.92 -0.09
C ALA A 3 -10.38 -2.78 1.39
N GLN A 4 -9.21 -3.31 1.76
CA GLN A 4 -8.69 -3.20 3.14
C GLN A 4 -8.39 -1.74 3.49
N ILE A 5 -7.75 -1.00 2.57
CA ILE A 5 -7.47 0.42 2.78
C ILE A 5 -8.76 1.21 2.94
N LYS A 6 -9.73 1.01 2.03
CA LYS A 6 -11.04 1.67 2.08
C LYS A 6 -11.74 1.42 3.43
N ALA A 7 -11.87 0.16 3.84
CA ALA A 7 -12.55 -0.20 5.09
C ALA A 7 -11.88 0.45 6.32
N LYS A 8 -10.55 0.43 6.39
CA LYS A 8 -9.81 1.02 7.51
C LYS A 8 -9.93 2.55 7.56
N LEU A 9 -9.84 3.21 6.40
CA LEU A 9 -10.03 4.67 6.32
C LEU A 9 -11.47 5.07 6.66
N GLU A 10 -12.47 4.33 6.19
CA GLU A 10 -13.88 4.59 6.52
C GLU A 10 -14.15 4.46 8.02
N LYS A 11 -13.52 3.48 8.69
CA LYS A 11 -13.57 3.34 10.16
C LYS A 11 -13.00 4.58 10.86
N GLU A 12 -11.88 5.14 10.39
CA GLU A 12 -11.32 6.36 10.98
C GLU A 12 -12.16 7.61 10.67
N ILE A 13 -12.73 7.71 9.47
CA ILE A 13 -13.59 8.83 9.06
C ILE A 13 -14.86 8.92 9.89
N LYS A 14 -15.47 7.78 10.24
CA LYS A 14 -16.65 7.74 11.13
C LYS A 14 -16.37 8.36 12.49
N LYS A 15 -15.13 8.26 12.98
CA LYS A 15 -14.67 8.84 14.26
C LYS A 15 -14.39 10.35 14.21
N ILE A 16 -14.52 11.00 13.05
CA ILE A 16 -14.28 12.45 12.91
C ILE A 16 -15.62 13.18 13.02
N PRO A 17 -15.87 13.97 14.07
CA PRO A 17 -17.05 14.84 14.11
C PRO A 17 -17.01 15.89 13.00
N LYS A 18 -18.17 16.43 12.63
CA LYS A 18 -18.26 17.56 11.69
C LYS A 18 -17.49 18.76 12.23
N GLY A 19 -16.79 19.47 11.35
CA GLY A 19 -15.93 20.61 11.68
C GLY A 19 -14.61 20.26 12.39
N LYS A 20 -14.28 18.98 12.58
CA LYS A 20 -13.08 18.55 13.32
C LYS A 20 -12.05 17.87 12.42
N LYS A 21 -10.83 17.74 12.95
CA LYS A 21 -9.68 17.09 12.31
C LYS A 21 -9.20 15.93 13.16
N ARG A 22 -8.64 14.90 12.53
CA ARG A 22 -8.05 13.73 13.18
C ARG A 22 -6.74 13.36 12.49
N LYS A 23 -5.69 13.15 13.28
CA LYS A 23 -4.47 12.48 12.79
C LYS A 23 -4.73 10.98 12.73
N ILE A 24 -4.28 10.33 11.67
CA ILE A 24 -4.35 8.88 11.54
C ILE A 24 -2.93 8.32 11.38
N ASN A 25 -2.73 7.12 11.92
CA ASN A 25 -1.57 6.28 11.68
C ASN A 25 -2.05 4.83 11.70
N LEU A 26 -2.18 4.23 10.52
CA LEU A 26 -2.67 2.87 10.32
C LEU A 26 -1.50 2.03 9.84
N LYS A 27 -1.26 0.89 10.49
CA LYS A 27 -0.24 -0.10 10.11
C LYS A 27 -0.91 -1.47 9.97
N PHE A 28 -0.70 -2.15 8.85
CA PHE A 28 -1.28 -3.47 8.61
C PHE A 28 -0.57 -4.19 7.47
N MET A 29 -0.68 -5.52 7.46
CA MET A 29 -0.18 -6.33 6.35
C MET A 29 -1.02 -6.05 5.10
N GLY A 30 -0.34 -5.56 4.08
CA GLY A 30 -0.87 -5.19 2.81
C GLY A 30 -0.74 -6.32 1.81
N THR A 31 -1.87 -6.85 1.32
CA THR A 31 -1.86 -7.93 0.34
C THR A 31 -2.23 -7.44 -1.05
N MET A 32 -1.38 -7.69 -2.03
CA MET A 32 -1.67 -7.48 -3.45
C MET A 32 -1.71 -8.83 -4.15
N ALA A 33 -2.51 -8.93 -5.20
CA ALA A 33 -2.46 -10.11 -6.03
C ALA A 33 -1.09 -10.12 -6.73
N ASN A 34 -0.30 -11.18 -6.52
CA ASN A 34 0.89 -11.42 -7.31
C ASN A 34 0.42 -11.72 -8.74
N GLY A 35 0.82 -10.90 -9.71
CA GLY A 35 0.45 -11.13 -11.10
C GLY A 35 1.72 -11.36 -11.88
N GLU A 36 2.11 -12.56 -12.25
CA GLU A 36 3.34 -12.72 -13.04
C GLU A 36 3.14 -12.34 -14.53
N GLN A 37 2.73 -11.11 -14.83
CA GLN A 37 2.48 -10.63 -16.20
C GLN A 37 3.01 -9.20 -16.45
N ILE A 38 4.35 -9.08 -16.54
CA ILE A 38 5.09 -8.11 -17.38
C ILE A 38 5.04 -6.62 -16.97
N ILE A 39 4.24 -6.18 -15.98
CA ILE A 39 4.26 -4.77 -15.53
C ILE A 39 4.76 -4.58 -14.10
N GLY A 40 5.67 -3.62 -13.90
CA GLY A 40 6.54 -3.47 -12.72
C GLY A 40 5.91 -3.52 -11.32
N THR A 41 4.62 -3.25 -11.16
CA THR A 41 3.89 -3.39 -9.88
C THR A 41 3.76 -4.82 -9.38
N GLN A 42 3.99 -5.79 -10.26
CA GLN A 42 3.84 -7.21 -10.00
C GLN A 42 5.11 -7.89 -9.45
N TYR A 43 6.23 -7.18 -9.41
CA TYR A 43 7.41 -7.63 -8.67
C TYR A 43 7.29 -7.37 -7.17
N LEU A 44 6.27 -6.62 -6.73
CA LEU A 44 5.98 -6.44 -5.31
C LEU A 44 5.21 -7.64 -4.80
N HIS A 45 5.62 -8.14 -3.64
CA HIS A 45 4.94 -9.20 -2.92
C HIS A 45 3.82 -8.60 -2.04
N ASN A 46 3.74 -9.06 -0.79
CA ASN A 46 2.91 -8.49 0.25
C ASN A 46 3.78 -7.64 1.17
N SER A 47 3.26 -6.54 1.70
CA SER A 47 4.02 -5.79 2.69
C SER A 47 4.30 -6.68 3.90
N ARG A 48 5.50 -6.64 4.46
CA ARG A 48 5.93 -7.59 5.49
C ARG A 48 6.07 -6.94 6.87
N PRO A 49 5.58 -7.57 7.96
CA PRO A 49 5.67 -7.02 9.30
C PRO A 49 7.12 -6.77 9.76
N GLU A 50 8.04 -7.63 9.33
CA GLU A 50 9.47 -7.60 9.62
C GLU A 50 10.12 -6.27 9.19
N VAL A 51 9.64 -5.69 8.09
CA VAL A 51 10.17 -4.44 7.53
C VAL A 51 9.25 -3.24 7.72
N GLY A 52 8.17 -3.41 8.49
CA GLY A 52 7.32 -2.30 8.92
C GLY A 52 5.94 -2.23 8.29
N ASN A 53 5.48 -3.27 7.59
CA ASN A 53 4.13 -3.39 7.02
C ASN A 53 3.76 -2.27 6.04
N PHE A 54 2.51 -2.25 5.59
CA PHE A 54 1.93 -1.09 4.93
C PHE A 54 1.49 -0.05 5.95
N VAL A 55 1.87 1.21 5.73
CA VAL A 55 1.56 2.33 6.63
C VAL A 55 0.78 3.41 5.91
N ILE A 56 -0.30 3.90 6.52
CA ILE A 56 -1.04 5.09 6.11
C ILE A 56 -0.99 6.09 7.26
N SER A 57 -0.45 7.28 7.01
CA SER A 57 -0.39 8.33 8.02
C SER A 57 -0.84 9.68 7.45
N GLY A 58 -1.32 10.57 8.30
CA GLY A 58 -1.67 11.92 7.87
C GLY A 58 -2.75 12.57 8.71
N LYS A 59 -3.38 13.60 8.16
CA LYS A 59 -4.44 14.35 8.82
C LYS A 59 -5.67 14.40 7.92
N LEU A 60 -6.79 13.93 8.46
CA LEU A 60 -8.10 14.03 7.85
C LEU A 60 -8.91 15.13 8.55
N SER A 61 -9.76 15.80 7.81
CA SER A 61 -10.72 16.79 8.31
C SER A 61 -12.09 16.50 7.75
N LYS A 62 -13.12 16.63 8.60
CA LYS A 62 -14.51 16.59 8.17
C LYS A 62 -15.09 17.99 8.31
N ASP A 63 -15.62 18.56 7.23
CA ASP A 63 -16.21 19.89 7.27
C ASP A 63 -17.60 19.87 7.95
N LYS A 64 -18.25 21.04 8.05
CA LYS A 64 -19.59 21.17 8.64
C LYS A 64 -20.68 20.48 7.82
N TYR A 65 -20.45 20.28 6.52
CA TYR A 65 -21.37 19.64 5.59
C TYR A 65 -21.22 18.11 5.58
N GLY A 66 -20.13 17.58 6.13
CA GLY A 66 -19.81 16.15 6.18
C GLY A 66 -18.85 15.69 5.09
N ASN A 67 -18.28 16.60 4.29
CA ASN A 67 -17.23 16.26 3.34
C ASN A 67 -15.93 16.00 4.07
N VAL A 68 -15.13 15.08 3.55
CA VAL A 68 -13.88 14.64 4.16
C VAL A 68 -12.73 14.94 3.23
N GLY A 69 -11.70 15.63 3.74
CA GLY A 69 -10.49 15.91 2.99
C GLY A 69 -9.23 15.74 3.84
N GLY A 70 -8.08 15.59 3.20
CA GLY A 70 -6.82 15.53 3.92
C GLY A 70 -5.59 15.25 3.06
N LYS A 71 -4.43 15.29 3.72
CA LYS A 71 -3.13 14.91 3.17
C LYS A 71 -2.72 13.59 3.82
N LEU A 72 -2.53 12.56 3.01
CA LEU A 72 -2.10 11.24 3.46
C LEU A 72 -0.74 10.88 2.85
N SER A 73 0.08 10.22 3.64
CA SER A 73 1.31 9.55 3.23
C SER A 73 1.11 8.05 3.35
N PHE A 74 1.59 7.33 2.35
CA PHE A 74 1.57 5.88 2.29
C PHE A 74 3.00 5.37 2.23
N VAL A 75 3.27 4.25 2.89
CA VAL A 75 4.55 3.55 2.81
C VAL A 75 4.27 2.07 2.62
N TRP A 76 4.79 1.49 1.54
CA TRP A 76 4.83 0.06 1.30
C TRP A 76 6.22 -0.46 1.65
N ASN A 77 6.32 -1.32 2.67
CA ASN A 77 7.57 -1.97 3.04
C ASN A 77 7.46 -3.46 2.70
N ASP A 78 8.35 -3.93 1.82
CA ASP A 78 8.38 -5.28 1.28
C ASP A 78 9.76 -5.92 1.45
N ILE A 79 9.81 -7.24 1.40
CA ILE A 79 11.03 -8.01 1.17
C ILE A 79 10.83 -8.72 -0.16
N ILE A 80 11.68 -8.38 -1.13
CA ILE A 80 11.75 -9.10 -2.38
C ILE A 80 12.78 -10.20 -2.19
N ASP A 81 12.27 -11.41 -2.02
CA ASP A 81 12.99 -12.67 -1.96
C ASP A 81 12.76 -13.46 -3.26
N PRO A 82 13.71 -14.29 -3.72
CA PRO A 82 13.45 -15.20 -4.83
C PRO A 82 12.35 -16.18 -4.42
N ASN A 83 11.19 -16.12 -5.06
CA ASN A 83 10.10 -17.00 -4.69
C ASN A 83 10.23 -18.33 -5.43
N TYR A 84 11.04 -19.23 -4.89
CA TYR A 84 11.28 -20.56 -5.47
C TYR A 84 10.02 -21.45 -5.52
N ALA A 85 8.86 -21.03 -5.03
CA ALA A 85 7.61 -21.73 -5.33
C ALA A 85 7.19 -21.54 -6.80
N TYR A 86 7.65 -20.47 -7.47
CA TYR A 86 7.28 -20.13 -8.84
C TYR A 86 8.34 -20.61 -9.86
N PRO A 87 7.92 -21.27 -10.96
CA PRO A 87 8.85 -21.78 -11.99
C PRO A 87 9.72 -20.70 -12.66
N THR A 88 9.14 -19.52 -12.87
CA THR A 88 9.76 -18.32 -13.43
C THR A 88 10.90 -17.81 -12.55
N ASP A 89 10.70 -17.73 -11.24
CA ASP A 89 11.72 -17.30 -10.29
C ASP A 89 12.82 -18.34 -10.11
N LYS A 90 12.50 -19.65 -10.18
CA LYS A 90 13.52 -20.71 -10.30
C LYS A 90 14.39 -20.51 -11.54
N MET A 91 13.77 -20.20 -12.69
CA MET A 91 14.51 -19.95 -13.94
C MET A 91 15.41 -18.73 -13.82
N LYS A 92 14.91 -17.62 -13.27
CA LYS A 92 15.69 -16.39 -13.05
C LYS A 92 16.84 -16.62 -12.07
N ALA A 93 16.60 -17.34 -10.97
CA ALA A 93 17.64 -17.67 -10.00
C ALA A 93 18.72 -18.56 -10.61
N LYS A 94 18.34 -19.55 -11.43
CA LYS A 94 19.29 -20.40 -12.15
C LYS A 94 20.12 -19.61 -13.16
N LEU A 95 19.49 -18.67 -13.89
CA LEU A 95 20.19 -17.77 -14.81
C LEU A 95 21.18 -16.86 -14.07
N ALA A 96 20.77 -16.28 -12.95
CA ALA A 96 21.64 -15.46 -12.10
C ALA A 96 22.84 -16.26 -11.59
N GLN A 97 22.62 -17.48 -11.10
CA GLN A 97 23.70 -18.38 -10.69
C GLN A 97 24.65 -18.71 -11.85
N THR A 98 24.12 -18.89 -13.07
CA THR A 98 24.93 -19.22 -14.26
C THR A 98 25.76 -18.03 -14.74
N LEU A 99 25.21 -16.80 -14.69
CA LEU A 99 25.87 -15.60 -15.23
C LEU A 99 26.75 -14.86 -14.23
N ALA A 100 26.34 -14.81 -12.97
CA ALA A 100 27.00 -14.01 -11.93
C ALA A 100 27.73 -14.86 -10.87
N GLY A 101 27.55 -16.20 -10.87
CA GLY A 101 28.15 -17.09 -9.88
C GLY A 101 27.52 -17.03 -8.49
N ASP A 102 26.62 -16.07 -8.24
CA ASP A 102 25.99 -15.83 -6.94
C ASP A 102 24.51 -16.25 -6.91
N LEU A 103 24.04 -16.60 -5.71
CA LEU A 103 22.62 -16.80 -5.44
C LEU A 103 21.95 -15.43 -5.23
N PRO A 104 20.74 -15.21 -5.79
CA PRO A 104 20.02 -13.97 -5.55
C PRO A 104 19.69 -13.83 -4.05
N THR A 105 20.06 -12.70 -3.47
CA THR A 105 19.80 -12.36 -2.06
C THR A 105 18.57 -11.49 -1.91
N ASP A 106 17.89 -11.63 -0.78
CA ASP A 106 16.75 -10.79 -0.44
C ASP A 106 17.13 -9.30 -0.34
N TYR A 107 16.19 -8.42 -0.70
CA TYR A 107 16.34 -6.99 -0.47
C TYR A 107 15.05 -6.33 -0.01
N ILE A 108 15.20 -5.25 0.77
CA ILE A 108 14.08 -4.51 1.32
C ILE A 108 13.68 -3.38 0.36
N VAL A 109 12.42 -3.38 -0.06
CA VAL A 109 11.85 -2.29 -0.87
C VAL A 109 10.94 -1.42 0.00
N LYS A 110 11.17 -0.09 -0.05
CA LYS A 110 10.33 0.90 0.63
C LYS A 110 9.81 1.93 -0.35
N VAL A 111 8.54 1.82 -0.73
CA VAL A 111 7.89 2.77 -1.65
C VAL A 111 7.05 3.75 -0.84
N LYS A 112 7.32 5.05 -0.97
CA LYS A 112 6.60 6.12 -0.27
C LYS A 112 5.96 7.09 -1.24
N TRP A 113 4.69 7.40 -1.01
CA TRP A 113 3.98 8.42 -1.78
C TRP A 113 3.04 9.24 -0.90
N LYS A 114 2.70 10.44 -1.36
CA LYS A 114 1.76 11.35 -0.71
C LYS A 114 0.64 11.70 -1.66
N THR A 115 -0.57 11.88 -1.14
CA THR A 115 -1.72 12.31 -1.94
C THR A 115 -2.70 13.16 -1.15
N ASN A 116 -3.41 14.04 -1.85
CA ASN A 116 -4.56 14.76 -1.33
C ASN A 116 -5.81 13.92 -1.57
N VAL A 117 -6.57 13.66 -0.52
CA VAL A 117 -7.83 12.91 -0.60
C VAL A 117 -9.00 13.83 -0.34
N LEU A 118 -10.08 13.62 -1.10
CA LEU A 118 -11.37 14.28 -0.96
C LEU A 118 -12.47 13.23 -1.15
N LYS A 119 -13.46 13.23 -0.24
CA LYS A 119 -14.74 12.52 -0.34
C LYS A 119 -15.84 13.55 -0.09
N THR A 120 -16.76 13.73 -1.02
CA THR A 120 -18.00 14.45 -0.73
C THR A 120 -18.94 13.57 0.09
N ARG A 121 -19.79 14.18 0.91
CA ARG A 121 -20.77 13.45 1.74
C ARG A 121 -21.67 12.56 0.87
N ASP A 122 -22.10 13.06 -0.28
CA ASP A 122 -22.95 12.36 -1.24
C ASP A 122 -22.23 11.26 -2.03
N GLY A 123 -20.92 11.09 -1.85
CA GLY A 123 -20.10 10.10 -2.55
C GLY A 123 -19.85 10.39 -4.03
N LYS A 124 -20.41 11.46 -4.60
CA LYS A 124 -20.30 11.78 -6.04
C LYS A 124 -18.88 12.17 -6.47
N LYS A 125 -18.11 12.80 -5.57
CA LYS A 125 -16.69 13.14 -5.82
C LYS A 125 -15.80 12.43 -4.81
N SER A 126 -14.83 11.70 -5.36
CA SER A 126 -13.85 10.92 -4.62
C SER A 126 -12.51 10.96 -5.34
N SER A 127 -11.49 11.55 -4.71
CA SER A 127 -10.08 11.46 -5.15
C SER A 127 -9.30 10.36 -4.42
N TRP A 128 -10.00 9.47 -3.71
CA TRP A 128 -9.35 8.31 -3.10
C TRP A 128 -8.68 7.48 -4.20
N PRO A 129 -7.42 7.06 -4.03
CA PRO A 129 -6.66 6.30 -5.03
C PRO A 129 -7.18 4.86 -5.24
N PHE A 130 -8.35 4.53 -4.70
CA PHE A 130 -8.97 3.21 -4.72
C PHE A 130 -10.41 3.34 -5.22
N ARG A 131 -10.57 3.76 -6.48
CA ARG A 131 -11.77 3.44 -7.25
C ARG A 131 -11.74 1.96 -7.64
#